data_AF-A0A0P0Y288-F1
#
_entry.id   AF-A0A0P0Y288-F1
#
_cell.length_a   1.000
_cell.length_b   1.000
_cell.length_c   1.000
_cell.angle_alpha   90.00
_cell.angle_beta   90.00
_cell.angle_gamma   90.00
#
_symmetry.space_group_name_H-M   'P 1'
#
loop_
_entity.id
_entity.type
_entity.pdbx_description
1 polymer ?
#
loop_
_entity_poly.entity_id
_entity_poly.type
_entity_poly.pdbx_seq_one_letter_code
_entity_poly.pdbx_strand_id
1 'polypeptide(L)'
;MPYAQDRRLHADRQHARMVGNFVESSKFKVAGHTWSILCYPNGRTCPGFVSVSLTLHHITQAQAEVRFSLVPQHHYGLTLPLGEPHEKRFTRVFYSGVTEGFDRFVVRKELEKSWYLKDDGFAIRCDIAVVNKLVVKEPVVRPADLERLGMVCNCNDDMCTLHHTLSFAQVAKLKFLEFFLGCFPL
;
A
#
# COMPACT_ATOMS: atom_id res chain seq x y z
N MET A 1 -3.17 22.47 37.01
CA MET A 1 -2.93 21.33 36.09
C MET A 1 -1.61 21.58 35.36
N PRO A 2 -0.71 20.58 35.27
CA PRO A 2 0.72 20.79 35.00
C PRO A 2 1.09 20.86 33.51
N TYR A 3 2.20 21.55 33.27
CA TYR A 3 2.88 21.77 32.00
C TYR A 3 3.39 20.45 31.38
N ALA A 4 2.92 20.11 30.18
CA ALA A 4 3.43 18.98 29.42
C ALA A 4 4.72 19.39 28.69
N GLN A 5 5.83 18.76 29.06
CA GLN A 5 7.15 18.95 28.46
C GLN A 5 7.16 18.54 26.99
N ASP A 6 7.68 19.44 26.14
CA ASP A 6 7.96 19.25 24.72
C ASP A 6 8.94 18.07 24.52
N ARG A 7 8.39 16.88 24.25
CA ARG A 7 9.17 15.70 23.84
C ARG A 7 9.59 15.88 22.39
N ARG A 8 10.65 16.68 22.17
CA ARG A 8 11.37 16.66 20.90
C ARG A 8 12.08 15.33 20.76
N LEU A 9 11.48 14.43 19.99
CA LEU A 9 12.14 13.25 19.49
C LEU A 9 13.26 13.70 18.55
N HIS A 10 14.50 13.71 19.06
CA HIS A 10 15.70 13.76 18.25
C HIS A 10 15.84 12.43 17.50
N ALA A 11 14.98 12.21 16.50
CA ALA A 11 15.25 11.21 15.48
C ALA A 11 16.44 11.72 14.66
N ASP A 12 17.54 10.99 14.76
CA ASP A 12 18.81 11.25 14.09
C ASP A 12 18.57 11.57 12.60
N ARG A 13 18.93 12.80 12.21
CA ARG A 13 18.59 13.40 10.90
C ARG A 13 19.10 12.58 9.70
N GLN A 14 20.06 11.68 9.92
CA GLN A 14 20.59 10.81 8.86
C GLN A 14 19.66 9.66 8.49
N HIS A 15 18.96 9.05 9.46
CA HIS A 15 18.08 7.90 9.18
C HIS A 15 16.80 8.31 8.45
N ALA A 16 16.26 9.51 8.72
CA ALA A 16 15.03 10.01 8.09
C ALA A 16 15.15 10.17 6.55
N ARG A 17 16.38 10.26 6.02
CA ARG A 17 16.64 10.61 4.61
C ARG A 17 16.78 9.40 3.67
N MET A 18 16.61 8.17 4.17
CA MET A 18 16.79 6.96 3.38
C MET A 18 15.60 6.70 2.43
N VAL A 19 15.90 6.19 1.23
CA VAL A 19 14.90 5.66 0.29
C VAL A 19 14.18 4.49 0.94
N GLY A 20 12.87 4.38 0.75
CA GLY A 20 12.03 3.36 1.36
C GLY A 20 11.35 3.79 2.65
N ASN A 21 11.83 4.84 3.34
CA ASN A 21 11.15 5.38 4.51
C ASN A 21 9.84 6.04 4.12
N PHE A 22 8.82 5.84 4.95
CA PHE A 22 7.50 6.42 4.75
C PHE A 22 6.89 6.99 6.02
N VAL A 23 5.93 7.88 5.81
CA VAL A 23 4.96 8.34 6.80
C VAL A 23 3.62 7.71 6.42
N GLU A 24 2.99 7.04 7.38
CA GLU A 24 1.65 6.48 7.22
C GLU A 24 0.61 7.44 7.80
N SER A 25 -0.48 7.66 7.07
CA SER A 25 -1.64 8.40 7.59
C SER A 25 -2.35 7.61 8.68
N SER A 26 -3.17 8.29 9.48
CA SER A 26 -4.21 7.60 10.25
C SER A 26 -5.07 6.72 9.33
N LYS A 27 -5.57 5.60 9.87
CA LYS A 27 -6.49 4.74 9.14
C LYS A 27 -7.85 5.42 8.99
N PHE A 28 -8.47 5.30 7.83
CA PHE A 28 -9.77 5.92 7.54
C PHE A 28 -10.66 4.96 6.73
N LYS A 29 -11.98 5.15 6.81
CA LYS A 29 -12.97 4.27 6.15
C LYS A 29 -13.53 4.92 4.90
N VAL A 30 -13.51 4.22 3.78
CA VAL A 30 -14.15 4.61 2.51
C VAL A 30 -14.85 3.40 1.91
N ALA A 31 -16.13 3.55 1.57
CA ALA A 31 -16.96 2.52 0.94
C ALA A 31 -16.92 1.15 1.67
N GLY A 32 -16.95 1.16 3.01
CA GLY A 32 -16.94 -0.05 3.84
C GLY A 32 -15.55 -0.67 4.07
N HIS A 33 -14.50 -0.14 3.46
CA HIS A 33 -13.12 -0.62 3.60
C HIS A 33 -12.27 0.35 4.42
N THR A 34 -11.28 -0.17 5.14
CA THR A 34 -10.33 0.64 5.91
C THR A 34 -9.03 0.79 5.12
N TRP A 35 -8.57 2.02 4.96
CA TRP A 35 -7.41 2.38 4.16
C TRP A 35 -6.39 3.18 4.97
N SER A 36 -5.14 3.19 4.52
CA SER A 36 -4.13 4.19 4.91
C SER A 36 -3.31 4.63 3.71
N ILE A 37 -2.81 5.86 3.75
CA ILE A 37 -1.93 6.43 2.73
C ILE A 37 -0.50 6.35 3.25
N LEU A 38 0.41 5.88 2.41
CA LEU A 38 1.85 5.87 2.69
C LEU A 38 2.52 6.90 1.79
N CYS A 39 3.19 7.89 2.38
CA CYS A 39 3.99 8.87 1.68
C CYS A 39 5.47 8.56 1.90
N TYR A 40 6.25 8.50 0.82
CA TYR A 40 7.69 8.29 0.84
C TYR A 40 8.38 9.56 0.34
N PRO A 41 8.74 10.51 1.21
CA PRO A 41 9.35 11.78 0.80
C PRO A 41 10.66 11.56 0.01
N ASN A 42 11.37 10.48 0.34
CA ASN A 42 12.64 10.12 -0.29
C ASN A 42 12.53 9.08 -1.42
N GLY A 43 11.31 8.70 -1.78
CA GLY A 43 11.00 7.67 -2.77
C GLY A 43 10.92 6.28 -2.14
N ARG A 44 10.03 5.42 -2.66
CA ARG A 44 9.87 4.03 -2.21
C ARG A 44 11.00 3.15 -2.76
N THR A 45 11.10 3.12 -4.08
CA THR A 45 12.12 2.37 -4.85
C THR A 45 12.92 3.27 -5.79
N CYS A 46 12.43 4.50 -6.03
CA CYS A 46 12.98 5.44 -7.01
C CYS A 46 13.53 6.70 -6.30
N PRO A 47 14.85 6.79 -6.07
CA PRO A 47 15.48 7.98 -5.50
C PRO A 47 15.21 9.22 -6.36
N GLY A 48 15.12 10.40 -5.72
CA GLY A 48 14.85 11.67 -6.38
C GLY A 48 13.36 11.98 -6.63
N PHE A 49 12.48 11.02 -6.36
CA PHE A 49 11.03 11.22 -6.40
C PHE A 49 10.45 11.22 -4.98
N VAL A 50 9.28 11.82 -4.84
CA VAL A 50 8.33 11.49 -3.77
C VAL A 50 7.44 10.37 -4.32
N SER A 51 7.21 9.33 -3.52
CA SER A 51 6.28 8.26 -3.84
C SER A 51 5.06 8.31 -2.94
N VAL A 52 3.92 7.88 -3.45
CA VAL A 52 2.67 7.80 -2.68
C VAL A 52 2.00 6.46 -2.94
N SER A 53 1.39 5.88 -1.93
CA SER A 53 0.70 4.60 -2.06
C SER A 53 -0.49 4.50 -1.13
N LEU A 54 -1.41 3.60 -1.45
CA LEU A 54 -2.60 3.28 -0.68
C LEU A 54 -2.52 1.82 -0.23
N THR A 55 -2.83 1.55 1.03
CA THR A 55 -2.89 0.21 1.60
C THR A 55 -4.30 -0.11 2.08
N LEU A 56 -4.79 -1.29 1.70
CA LEU A 56 -6.05 -1.83 2.21
C LEU A 56 -5.81 -2.63 3.50
N HIS A 57 -6.55 -2.31 4.56
CA HIS A 57 -6.48 -3.00 5.85
C HIS A 57 -7.66 -3.96 6.04
N HIS A 58 -7.49 -4.91 6.96
CA HIS A 58 -8.42 -6.01 7.28
C HIS A 58 -8.62 -6.99 6.12
N ILE A 59 -9.09 -8.21 6.43
CA ILE A 59 -9.28 -9.30 5.46
C ILE A 59 -10.45 -8.94 4.53
N THR A 60 -10.16 -8.11 3.53
CA THR A 60 -11.11 -7.67 2.51
C THR A 60 -10.39 -7.55 1.16
N GLN A 61 -11.16 -7.55 0.09
CA GLN A 61 -10.72 -7.25 -1.26
C GLN A 61 -11.60 -6.11 -1.80
N ALA A 62 -10.99 -5.17 -2.51
CA ALA A 62 -11.71 -4.04 -3.09
C ALA A 62 -11.10 -3.66 -4.44
N GLN A 63 -11.94 -3.53 -5.47
CA GLN A 63 -11.52 -2.87 -6.70
C GLN A 63 -11.75 -1.37 -6.54
N ALA A 64 -10.69 -0.57 -6.63
CA ALA A 64 -10.78 0.86 -6.41
C ALA A 64 -10.09 1.63 -7.55
N GLU A 65 -10.74 2.70 -8.00
CA GLU A 65 -10.10 3.80 -8.70
C GLU A 65 -9.56 4.79 -7.66
N VAL A 66 -8.28 5.12 -7.79
CA VAL A 66 -7.55 5.97 -6.85
C VAL A 66 -6.93 7.12 -7.61
N ARG A 67 -7.13 8.34 -7.11
CA ARG A 67 -6.51 9.56 -7.61
C ARG A 67 -5.73 10.24 -6.50
N PHE A 68 -4.43 10.44 -6.74
CA PHE A 68 -3.58 11.25 -5.89
C PHE A 68 -3.33 12.61 -6.54
N SER A 69 -3.43 13.69 -5.77
CA SER A 69 -3.10 15.04 -6.23
C SER A 69 -2.38 15.84 -5.17
N LEU A 70 -1.52 16.78 -5.59
CA LEU A 70 -0.93 17.76 -4.69
C LEU A 70 -1.91 18.90 -4.42
N VAL A 71 -2.03 19.31 -3.16
CA VAL A 71 -2.90 20.42 -2.75
C VAL A 71 -2.08 21.71 -2.73
N PRO A 72 -2.45 22.74 -3.53
CA PRO A 72 -1.76 24.03 -3.51
C PRO A 72 -1.84 24.67 -2.12
N GLN A 73 -0.70 25.10 -1.58
CA GLN A 73 -0.63 25.74 -0.24
C GLN A 73 -0.78 27.26 -0.32
N HIS A 74 -0.44 27.86 -1.47
CA HIS A 74 -0.50 29.31 -1.65
C HIS A 74 -1.79 29.75 -2.33
N HIS A 75 -2.62 30.46 -1.57
CA HIS A 75 -3.72 31.29 -2.06
C HIS A 75 -3.35 32.78 -1.89
N TYR A 76 -2.15 33.19 -2.30
CA TYR A 76 -1.89 34.63 -2.39
C TYR A 76 -2.54 35.13 -3.65
N GLY A 77 -3.79 35.60 -3.55
CA GLY A 77 -4.50 36.61 -4.37
C GLY A 77 -4.11 36.88 -5.84
N LEU A 78 -3.37 36.00 -6.47
CA LEU A 78 -2.79 36.09 -7.79
C LEU A 78 -3.51 35.03 -8.58
N THR A 79 -4.45 35.51 -9.38
CA THR A 79 -5.04 34.79 -10.51
C THR A 79 -3.97 34.57 -11.58
N LEU A 80 -2.81 34.03 -11.22
CA LEU A 80 -2.00 33.31 -12.19
C LEU A 80 -2.72 31.97 -12.37
N PRO A 81 -2.88 31.48 -13.61
CA PRO A 81 -3.37 30.13 -13.80
C PRO A 81 -2.49 29.24 -12.94
N LEU A 82 -3.06 28.61 -11.91
CA LEU A 82 -2.43 27.44 -11.34
C LEU A 82 -2.06 26.60 -12.56
N GLY A 83 -0.76 26.31 -12.72
CA GLY A 83 -0.36 25.31 -13.71
C GLY A 83 -1.21 24.06 -13.51
N GLU A 84 -1.32 23.22 -14.54
CA GLU A 84 -2.15 22.02 -14.47
C GLU A 84 -1.97 21.30 -13.12
N PRO A 85 -3.06 20.98 -12.41
CA PRO A 85 -2.95 20.38 -11.09
C PRO A 85 -2.15 19.09 -11.19
N HIS A 86 -1.10 18.95 -10.38
CA HIS A 86 -0.30 17.73 -10.37
C HIS A 86 -1.12 16.57 -9.81
N GLU A 87 -1.56 15.68 -10.70
CA GLU A 87 -2.38 14.52 -10.36
C GLU A 87 -1.93 13.26 -11.09
N LYS A 88 -2.16 12.11 -10.45
CA LYS A 88 -2.04 10.78 -11.08
C LYS A 88 -3.16 9.88 -10.59
N ARG A 89 -3.68 9.04 -11.48
CA ARG A 89 -4.79 8.11 -11.19
C ARG A 89 -4.50 6.70 -11.68
N PHE A 90 -5.06 5.70 -11.02
CA PHE A 90 -4.99 4.30 -11.41
C PHE A 90 -6.21 3.53 -10.89
N THR A 91 -6.50 2.40 -11.52
CA THR A 91 -7.52 1.47 -11.06
C THR A 91 -6.86 0.12 -10.80
N ARG A 92 -7.01 -0.40 -9.58
CA ARG A 92 -6.44 -1.69 -9.16
C ARG A 92 -7.38 -2.45 -8.25
N VAL A 93 -7.15 -3.76 -8.20
CA VAL A 93 -7.74 -4.63 -7.20
C VAL A 93 -6.77 -4.67 -6.02
N PHE A 94 -7.24 -4.25 -4.87
CA PHE A 94 -6.52 -4.27 -3.61
C PHE A 94 -6.87 -5.53 -2.84
N TYR A 95 -5.84 -6.15 -2.28
CA TYR A 95 -5.97 -7.23 -1.30
C TYR A 95 -5.49 -6.72 0.05
N SER A 96 -5.96 -7.33 1.12
CA SER A 96 -5.50 -7.02 2.48
C SER A 96 -3.98 -7.00 2.58
N GLY A 97 -3.43 -5.92 3.16
CA GLY A 97 -1.99 -5.75 3.36
C GLY A 97 -1.19 -5.42 2.10
N VAL A 98 -1.82 -5.39 0.91
CA VAL A 98 -1.16 -5.00 -0.33
C VAL A 98 -1.19 -3.48 -0.48
N THR A 99 -0.04 -2.93 -0.86
CA THR A 99 0.20 -1.51 -1.05
C THR A 99 0.43 -1.20 -2.52
N GLU A 100 -0.43 -0.36 -3.10
CA GLU A 100 -0.38 0.05 -4.51
C GLU A 100 -0.26 1.57 -4.64
N GLY A 101 0.47 2.04 -5.64
CA GLY A 101 0.64 3.49 -5.83
C GLY A 101 1.66 3.87 -6.89
N PHE A 102 2.22 5.07 -6.75
CA PHE A 102 3.16 5.67 -7.67
C PHE A 102 4.55 5.81 -7.05
N ASP A 103 5.50 5.00 -7.53
CA ASP A 103 6.91 5.14 -7.15
C ASP A 103 7.52 6.46 -7.63
N ARG A 104 7.02 7.00 -8.75
CA ARG A 104 7.43 8.29 -9.32
C ARG A 104 6.25 9.26 -9.33
N PHE A 105 5.74 9.66 -8.17
CA PHE A 105 4.58 10.55 -8.11
C PHE A 105 4.94 11.97 -8.56
N VAL A 106 5.92 12.61 -7.90
CA VAL A 106 6.44 13.94 -8.24
C VAL A 106 7.97 13.95 -8.08
N VAL A 107 8.68 14.68 -8.95
CA VAL A 107 10.13 14.89 -8.81
C VAL A 107 10.36 15.75 -7.57
N ARG A 108 11.22 15.31 -6.66
CA ARG A 108 11.44 16.00 -5.37
C ARG A 108 11.93 17.44 -5.56
N LYS A 109 12.89 17.63 -6.48
CA LYS A 109 13.43 18.96 -6.81
C LYS A 109 12.41 19.92 -7.42
N GLU A 110 11.38 19.38 -8.10
CA GLU A 110 10.29 20.19 -8.64
C GLU A 110 9.32 20.58 -7.53
N LEU A 111 8.97 19.63 -6.66
CA LEU A 111 8.14 19.89 -5.48
C LEU A 111 8.76 20.99 -4.59
N GLU A 112 10.06 20.91 -4.32
CA GLU A 112 10.83 21.90 -3.54
C GLU A 112 10.79 23.32 -4.13
N LYS A 113 10.58 23.45 -5.44
CA LYS A 113 10.50 24.74 -6.15
C LYS A 113 9.06 25.16 -6.45
N SER A 114 8.08 24.37 -6.04
CA SER A 114 6.67 24.55 -6.40
C SER A 114 5.87 25.23 -5.29
N TRP A 115 4.69 25.75 -5.66
CA TRP A 115 3.72 26.32 -4.70
C TRP A 115 3.00 25.26 -3.84
N TYR A 116 3.36 23.99 -3.97
CA TYR A 116 2.85 22.91 -3.16
C TYR A 116 3.63 22.73 -1.84
N LEU A 117 4.87 23.23 -1.77
CA LEU A 117 5.69 23.18 -0.56
C LEU A 117 5.60 24.52 0.19
N LYS A 118 5.24 24.46 1.47
CA LYS A 118 5.18 25.60 2.39
C LYS A 118 5.68 25.16 3.77
N ASP A 119 6.59 25.93 4.37
CA ASP A 119 7.14 25.66 5.70
C ASP A 119 7.67 24.20 5.85
N ASP A 120 8.37 23.70 4.82
CA ASP A 120 8.84 22.30 4.67
C ASP A 120 7.74 21.22 4.60
N GLY A 121 6.47 21.62 4.55
CA GLY A 121 5.31 20.73 4.43
C GLY A 121 4.64 20.81 3.06
N PHE A 122 4.07 19.69 2.62
CA PHE A 122 3.17 19.63 1.46
C PHE A 122 1.99 18.73 1.81
N ALA A 123 0.89 18.87 1.08
CA ALA A 123 -0.31 18.06 1.29
C ALA A 123 -0.67 17.27 0.04
N ILE A 124 -1.04 16.01 0.25
CA ILE A 124 -1.53 15.09 -0.78
C ILE A 124 -3.01 14.84 -0.50
N ARG A 125 -3.84 15.03 -1.52
CA ARG A 125 -5.23 14.58 -1.54
C ARG A 125 -5.30 13.22 -2.21
N CYS A 126 -6.09 12.32 -1.63
CA CYS A 126 -6.39 11.00 -2.19
C CYS A 126 -7.90 10.85 -2.33
N ASP A 127 -8.40 10.77 -3.55
CA ASP A 127 -9.79 10.42 -3.84
C ASP A 127 -9.86 8.92 -4.14
N ILE A 128 -10.77 8.19 -3.50
CA ILE A 128 -10.94 6.74 -3.67
C ILE A 128 -12.39 6.45 -4.05
N ALA A 129 -12.59 5.77 -5.17
CA ALA A 129 -13.88 5.28 -5.61
C ALA A 129 -13.83 3.75 -5.72
N VAL A 130 -14.58 3.05 -4.84
CA VAL A 130 -14.70 1.59 -4.92
C VAL A 130 -15.69 1.23 -6.01
N VAL A 131 -15.24 0.42 -6.96
CA VAL A 131 -16.03 -0.06 -8.08
C VAL A 131 -16.61 -1.41 -7.67
N ASN A 132 -17.91 -1.46 -7.41
CA ASN A 132 -18.64 -2.67 -6.97
C ASN A 132 -18.78 -3.75 -8.06
N LYS A 133 -17.71 -4.11 -8.77
CA LYS A 133 -17.73 -5.14 -9.82
C LYS A 133 -17.13 -6.48 -9.43
N LEU A 134 -16.66 -6.63 -8.19
CA LEU A 134 -16.21 -7.93 -7.72
C LEU A 134 -17.35 -8.63 -6.98
N VAL A 135 -18.25 -9.26 -7.75
CA VAL A 135 -18.80 -10.53 -7.28
C VAL A 135 -17.63 -11.49 -7.28
N VAL A 136 -16.81 -11.45 -6.22
CA VAL A 136 -15.98 -12.60 -5.89
C VAL A 136 -17.02 -13.65 -5.53
N LYS A 137 -17.44 -14.47 -6.52
CA LYS A 137 -17.79 -15.84 -6.19
C LYS A 137 -16.54 -16.34 -5.53
N GLU A 138 -16.53 -16.36 -4.21
CA GLU A 138 -15.55 -17.11 -3.44
C GLU A 138 -15.48 -18.45 -4.18
N PRO A 139 -14.36 -18.79 -4.85
CA PRO A 139 -14.27 -20.12 -5.41
C PRO A 139 -14.37 -20.99 -4.18
N VAL A 140 -15.52 -21.65 -4.01
CA VAL A 140 -15.67 -22.67 -3.00
C VAL A 140 -14.62 -23.69 -3.38
N VAL A 141 -13.47 -23.61 -2.73
CA VAL A 141 -12.39 -24.55 -2.94
C VAL A 141 -12.96 -25.85 -2.45
N ARG A 142 -13.32 -26.74 -3.37
CA ARG A 142 -13.91 -28.02 -2.95
C ARG A 142 -12.82 -28.78 -2.20
N PRO A 143 -13.18 -29.62 -1.22
CA PRO A 143 -12.21 -30.49 -0.56
C PRO A 143 -11.31 -31.24 -1.57
N ALA A 144 -11.89 -31.71 -2.69
CA ALA A 144 -11.14 -32.33 -3.78
C ALA A 144 -10.09 -31.43 -4.44
N ASP A 145 -10.31 -30.12 -4.49
CA ASP A 145 -9.33 -29.16 -5.02
C ASP A 145 -8.18 -28.96 -4.02
N LEU A 146 -8.46 -28.98 -2.70
CA LEU A 146 -7.44 -28.99 -1.65
C LEU A 146 -6.61 -30.28 -1.67
N GLU A 147 -7.26 -31.42 -1.87
CA GLU A 147 -6.59 -32.73 -2.06
C GLU A 147 -5.68 -32.70 -3.28
N ARG A 148 -6.17 -32.21 -4.43
CA ARG A 148 -5.37 -32.08 -5.67
C ARG A 148 -4.16 -31.16 -5.50
N LEU A 149 -4.30 -30.11 -4.69
CA LEU A 149 -3.19 -29.20 -4.37
C LEU A 149 -2.22 -29.78 -3.32
N GLY A 150 -2.48 -30.97 -2.77
CA GLY A 150 -1.67 -31.55 -1.70
C GLY A 150 -1.73 -30.75 -0.38
N MET A 151 -2.85 -30.07 -0.14
CA MET A 151 -3.08 -29.21 1.03
C MET A 151 -3.75 -29.96 2.19
N VAL A 152 -4.33 -31.13 1.90
CA VAL A 152 -4.88 -32.03 2.92
C VAL A 152 -3.79 -33.00 3.36
N CYS A 153 -3.55 -33.07 4.67
CA CYS A 153 -2.71 -34.09 5.27
C CYS A 153 -3.58 -35.30 5.63
N ASN A 154 -3.24 -36.49 5.14
CA ASN A 154 -3.94 -37.75 5.47
C ASN A 154 -3.25 -38.51 6.63
N CYS A 155 -2.34 -37.86 7.37
CA CYS A 155 -1.69 -38.49 8.51
C CYS A 155 -2.70 -38.66 9.65
N ASN A 156 -2.71 -39.86 10.24
CA ASN A 156 -3.49 -40.15 11.45
C ASN A 156 -2.73 -39.76 12.73
N ASP A 157 -1.50 -39.30 12.60
CA ASP A 157 -0.63 -38.86 13.70
C ASP A 157 -0.12 -37.43 13.47
N ASP A 158 0.26 -36.75 14.55
CA ASP A 158 0.80 -35.38 14.52
C ASP A 158 2.26 -35.32 14.06
N MET A 159 2.76 -36.36 13.38
CA MET A 159 4.19 -36.50 13.04
C MET A 159 4.58 -35.88 11.70
N CYS A 160 3.62 -35.48 10.85
CA CYS A 160 3.95 -34.92 9.53
C CYS A 160 4.54 -33.51 9.65
N THR A 161 5.85 -33.42 9.42
CA THR A 161 6.59 -32.15 9.48
C THR A 161 6.13 -31.15 8.43
N LEU A 162 5.72 -31.60 7.24
CA LEU A 162 5.30 -30.72 6.15
C LEU A 162 4.00 -29.98 6.45
N HIS A 163 2.99 -30.65 7.01
CA HIS A 163 1.65 -30.07 7.23
C HIS A 163 1.37 -29.67 8.69
N HIS A 164 1.99 -30.32 9.69
CA HIS A 164 1.68 -30.06 11.10
C HIS A 164 2.65 -29.07 11.76
N THR A 165 3.87 -28.88 11.23
CA THR A 165 4.80 -27.86 11.78
C THR A 165 4.64 -26.49 11.11
N LEU A 166 4.10 -26.47 9.89
CA LEU A 166 3.88 -25.25 9.12
C LEU A 166 2.43 -24.80 9.27
N SER A 167 2.23 -23.49 9.40
CA SER A 167 0.90 -22.91 9.27
C SER A 167 0.30 -23.21 7.88
N PHE A 168 -1.03 -23.26 7.77
CA PHE A 168 -1.72 -23.41 6.49
C PHE A 168 -1.20 -22.44 5.41
N ALA A 169 -0.88 -21.19 5.79
CA ALA A 169 -0.32 -20.19 4.90
C ALA A 169 1.08 -20.55 4.36
N GLN A 170 1.93 -21.17 5.19
CA GLN A 170 3.26 -21.64 4.77
C GLN A 170 3.16 -22.85 3.83
N VAL A 171 2.29 -23.83 4.13
CA VAL A 171 2.00 -24.97 3.24
C VAL A 171 1.46 -24.46 1.90
N ALA A 172 0.47 -23.56 1.94
CA ALA A 172 -0.11 -22.94 0.74
C ALA A 172 0.95 -22.29 -0.14
N LYS A 173 1.86 -21.52 0.48
CA LYS A 173 2.94 -20.85 -0.24
C LYS A 173 3.90 -21.86 -0.88
N LEU A 174 4.31 -22.92 -0.18
CA LEU A 174 5.18 -23.95 -0.72
C LEU A 174 4.51 -24.72 -1.87
N LYS A 175 3.26 -25.17 -1.69
CA LYS A 175 2.52 -25.90 -2.72
C LYS A 175 2.20 -25.05 -3.93
N PHE A 176 1.92 -23.76 -3.73
CA PHE A 176 1.79 -22.80 -4.83
C PHE A 176 3.12 -22.67 -5.59
N LEU A 177 4.25 -22.50 -4.90
CA LEU A 177 5.55 -22.47 -5.56
C LEU A 177 5.85 -23.77 -6.33
N GLU A 178 5.58 -24.95 -5.75
CA GLU A 178 5.74 -26.25 -6.44
C GLU A 178 4.87 -26.35 -7.69
N PHE A 179 3.58 -25.99 -7.60
CA PHE A 179 2.64 -26.06 -8.72
C PHE A 179 3.08 -25.15 -9.88
N PHE A 180 3.54 -23.93 -9.58
CA PHE A 180 3.97 -22.98 -10.60
C PHE A 180 5.38 -23.29 -11.14
N LEU A 181 6.30 -23.80 -10.32
CA LEU A 181 7.62 -24.23 -10.78
C LEU A 181 7.54 -25.51 -11.62
N GLY A 182 6.61 -26.42 -11.33
CA GLY A 182 6.37 -27.61 -12.15
C GLY A 182 5.83 -27.33 -13.55
N CYS A 183 5.32 -26.11 -13.81
CA CYS A 183 4.88 -25.67 -15.13
C CYS A 183 6.00 -25.03 -15.99
N PHE A 184 7.20 -24.84 -15.44
CA PHE A 184 8.37 -24.51 -16.23
C PHE A 184 9.16 -25.80 -16.48
N PRO A 185 8.98 -26.48 -17.63
CA PRO A 185 9.96 -27.47 -18.03
C PRO A 185 11.30 -26.76 -18.18
N LEU A 186 12.34 -27.32 -17.53
CA LEU A 186 13.74 -27.02 -17.83
C LEU A 186 14.02 -27.30 -19.31
#